data_AF-A0A8U0U5E5-F1
#
_entry.id   AF-A0A8U0U5E5-F1
#
_cell.length_a   1.000
_cell.length_b   1.000
_cell.length_c   1.000
_cell.angle_alpha   90.00
_cell.angle_beta   90.00
_cell.angle_gamma   90.00
#
_symmetry.space_group_name_H-M   'P 1'
#
loop_
_entity.id
_entity.type
_entity.pdbx_description
1 polymer ?
#
loop_
_entity_poly.entity_id
_entity_poly.type
_entity_poly.pdbx_seq_one_letter_code
_entity_poly.pdbx_strand_id
1 'polypeptide(L)'
;MGLMSEDMECCVCLQPYSRREKIPRMLHCKHTFCGLCLQAMSRLQSGLPTVCCPLCRWITCTEPSLTVSGSLWVNTEIWDQILDTRQEEEEEERKQERKEAYRQTQTTTQYTWSPSRHCDLRLKLRNFLRRIKHNVL
;
A
#
# COMPACT_ATOMS: atom_id res chain seq x y z
N MET A 1 -10.57 -31.11 -6.67
CA MET A 1 -11.09 -30.59 -5.40
C MET A 1 -10.69 -29.13 -5.37
N GLY A 2 -11.63 -28.20 -5.18
CA GLY A 2 -11.30 -26.76 -5.18
C GLY A 2 -10.48 -26.40 -3.94
N LEU A 3 -9.58 -25.42 -4.08
CA LEU A 3 -8.90 -24.79 -2.95
C LEU A 3 -9.91 -24.01 -2.11
N MET A 4 -9.75 -24.02 -0.78
CA MET A 4 -10.63 -23.27 0.12
C MET A 4 -10.31 -21.78 0.03
N SER A 5 -11.24 -20.90 0.40
CA SER A 5 -11.03 -19.44 0.33
C SER A 5 -9.77 -18.96 1.07
N GLU A 6 -9.37 -19.68 2.12
CA GLU A 6 -8.17 -19.40 2.93
C GLU A 6 -6.85 -19.69 2.17
N ASP A 7 -6.89 -20.55 1.15
CA ASP A 7 -5.76 -20.88 0.30
C ASP A 7 -5.47 -19.78 -0.75
N MET A 8 -6.43 -18.87 -0.97
CA MET A 8 -6.37 -17.79 -1.96
C MET A 8 -5.89 -16.46 -1.37
N GLU A 9 -5.45 -16.45 -0.12
CA GLU A 9 -4.89 -15.28 0.55
C GLU A 9 -3.47 -15.55 1.07
N CYS A 10 -2.68 -14.48 1.16
CA CYS A 10 -1.37 -14.58 1.78
C CYS A 10 -1.49 -14.56 3.30
N CYS A 11 -1.04 -15.63 3.99
CA CYS A 11 -1.13 -15.72 5.45
C CYS A 11 -0.27 -14.71 6.24
N VAL A 12 0.59 -13.93 5.57
CA VAL A 12 1.43 -12.89 6.19
C VAL A 12 0.71 -11.54 6.23
N CYS A 13 0.13 -11.11 5.10
CA CYS A 13 -0.59 -9.83 5.04
C CYS A 13 -2.11 -9.98 5.11
N LEU A 14 -2.62 -11.21 5.06
CA LEU A 14 -4.05 -11.55 5.06
C LEU A 14 -4.78 -10.79 3.94
N GLN A 15 -4.21 -10.79 2.75
CA GLN A 15 -4.79 -10.17 1.55
C GLN A 15 -4.89 -11.20 0.43
N PRO A 16 -5.93 -11.12 -0.43
CA PRO A 16 -6.06 -11.97 -1.59
C PRO A 16 -4.86 -11.89 -2.53
N TYR A 17 -4.53 -13.02 -3.15
CA TYR A 17 -3.58 -13.02 -4.25
C TYR A 17 -4.16 -12.28 -5.47
N SER A 18 -3.28 -11.62 -6.22
CA SER A 18 -3.65 -10.88 -7.43
C SER A 18 -2.62 -11.07 -8.52
N ARG A 19 -3.04 -10.81 -9.76
CA ARG A 19 -2.19 -10.96 -10.95
C ARG A 19 -1.13 -9.87 -11.08
N ARG A 20 -1.24 -8.79 -10.30
CA ARG A 20 -0.36 -7.60 -10.38
C ARG A 20 0.58 -7.48 -9.19
N GLU A 21 0.03 -7.23 -8.00
CA GLU A 21 0.82 -6.84 -6.84
C GLU A 21 1.05 -8.01 -5.87
N LYS A 22 0.03 -8.83 -5.67
CA LYS A 22 0.04 -9.93 -4.70
C LYS A 22 0.24 -11.26 -5.42
N ILE A 23 1.30 -11.34 -6.22
CA ILE A 23 1.62 -12.57 -6.97
C ILE A 23 1.98 -13.70 -5.97
N PRO A 24 1.31 -14.87 -6.02
CA PRO A 24 1.59 -16.01 -5.15
C PRO A 24 2.91 -16.67 -5.55
N ARG A 25 3.95 -16.47 -4.75
CA ARG A 25 5.31 -17.00 -4.98
C ARG A 25 5.62 -18.10 -3.99
N MET A 26 6.27 -19.14 -4.47
CA MET A 26 6.55 -20.37 -3.73
C MET A 26 8.02 -20.42 -3.29
N LEU A 27 8.24 -20.63 -1.98
CA LEU A 27 9.56 -20.91 -1.43
C LEU A 27 10.02 -22.34 -1.77
N HIS A 28 11.29 -22.67 -1.52
CA HIS A 28 11.82 -24.03 -1.78
C HIS A 28 11.10 -25.11 -0.95
N CYS A 29 10.53 -24.74 0.19
CA CYS A 29 9.71 -25.61 1.04
C CYS A 29 8.24 -25.77 0.56
N LYS A 30 7.90 -25.23 -0.62
CA LYS A 30 6.56 -25.28 -1.24
C LYS A 30 5.46 -24.44 -0.57
N HIS A 31 5.74 -23.79 0.56
CA HIS A 31 4.82 -22.78 1.09
C HIS A 31 4.77 -21.53 0.19
N THR A 32 3.57 -20.97 0.06
CA THR A 32 3.28 -19.85 -0.85
C THR A 32 2.96 -18.58 -0.07
N PHE A 33 3.49 -17.45 -0.55
CA PHE A 33 3.27 -16.11 0.01
C PHE A 33 3.24 -15.08 -1.11
N CYS A 34 2.67 -13.90 -0.87
CA CYS A 34 2.68 -12.87 -1.91
C CYS A 34 4.10 -12.30 -2.09
N GLY A 35 4.43 -11.93 -3.33
CA GLY A 35 5.74 -11.37 -3.67
C GLY A 35 6.14 -10.17 -2.81
N LEU A 36 5.22 -9.26 -2.48
CA LEU A 36 5.52 -8.12 -1.63
C LEU A 36 5.95 -8.55 -0.20
N CYS A 37 5.29 -9.55 0.38
CA CYS A 37 5.64 -10.06 1.71
C CYS A 37 6.99 -10.75 1.71
N LEU A 38 7.30 -11.54 0.68
CA LEU A 38 8.61 -12.20 0.56
C LEU A 38 9.75 -11.20 0.42
N GLN A 39 9.55 -10.15 -0.37
CA GLN A 39 10.52 -9.08 -0.49
C GLN A 39 10.73 -8.37 0.85
N ALA A 40 9.67 -8.06 1.58
CA ALA A 40 9.76 -7.41 2.89
C ALA A 40 10.42 -8.28 3.98
N MET A 41 10.22 -9.60 3.94
CA MET A 41 10.84 -10.54 4.87
C MET A 41 12.28 -10.92 4.49
N SER A 42 12.71 -10.57 3.28
CA SER A 42 14.04 -10.92 2.80
C SER A 42 15.14 -10.21 3.57
N ARG A 43 16.27 -10.91 3.72
CA ARG A 43 17.48 -10.41 4.37
C ARG A 43 18.70 -10.79 3.54
N LEU A 44 19.70 -9.93 3.54
CA LEU A 44 20.99 -10.24 2.92
C LEU A 44 21.83 -11.08 3.91
N GLN A 45 22.14 -12.32 3.54
CA GLN A 45 23.01 -13.20 4.31
C GLN A 45 24.18 -13.63 3.43
N SER A 46 25.42 -13.33 3.85
CA SER A 46 26.64 -13.62 3.07
C SER A 46 26.58 -13.15 1.60
N GLY A 47 25.94 -11.99 1.36
CA GLY A 47 25.79 -11.43 0.01
C GLY A 47 24.68 -12.04 -0.85
N LEU A 48 23.93 -13.01 -0.32
CA LEU A 48 22.78 -13.62 -0.99
C LEU A 48 21.49 -13.17 -0.32
N PRO A 49 20.45 -12.77 -1.08
CA PRO A 49 19.14 -12.56 -0.51
C PRO A 49 18.55 -13.89 -0.03
N THR A 50 18.00 -13.87 1.18
CA THR A 50 17.46 -15.04 1.86
C THR A 50 16.12 -14.74 2.51
N VAL A 51 15.22 -15.73 2.53
CA VAL A 51 13.94 -15.67 3.24
C VAL A 51 13.78 -16.91 4.10
N CYS A 52 13.42 -16.69 5.37
CA CYS A 52 13.01 -17.76 6.27
C CYS A 52 11.49 -17.93 6.19
N CYS A 53 11.01 -19.16 5.96
CA CYS A 53 9.59 -19.44 5.90
C CYS A 53 8.93 -19.26 7.28
N PRO A 54 7.85 -18.46 7.42
CA PRO A 54 7.17 -18.27 8.71
C PRO A 54 6.44 -19.54 9.20
N LEU A 55 6.13 -20.49 8.31
CA LEU A 55 5.38 -21.71 8.64
C LEU A 55 6.31 -22.85 9.11
N CYS A 56 7.44 -23.06 8.44
CA CYS A 56 8.32 -24.21 8.70
C CYS A 56 9.79 -23.86 8.97
N ARG A 57 10.14 -22.55 9.00
CA ARG A 57 11.49 -22.03 9.23
C ARG A 57 12.55 -22.45 8.19
N TRP A 58 12.14 -23.08 7.09
CA TRP A 58 13.04 -23.39 5.98
C TRP A 58 13.63 -22.11 5.36
N ILE A 59 14.93 -22.11 5.08
CA ILE A 59 15.63 -20.98 4.47
C ILE A 59 15.70 -21.17 2.96
N THR A 60 15.24 -20.17 2.22
CA THR A 60 15.35 -20.09 0.76
C THR A 60 16.33 -18.98 0.39
N CYS A 61 17.42 -19.35 -0.28
CA CYS A 61 18.36 -18.42 -0.87
C CYS A 61 17.98 -18.18 -2.33
N THR A 62 18.09 -16.94 -2.80
CA THR A 62 17.75 -16.57 -4.18
C THR A 62 18.94 -15.98 -4.92
N GLU A 63 18.81 -15.89 -6.24
CA GLU A 63 19.81 -15.29 -7.11
C GLU A 63 20.05 -13.81 -6.73
N PRO A 64 21.31 -13.38 -6.54
CA PRO A 64 21.62 -12.00 -6.15
C PRO A 64 21.39 -10.99 -7.28
N SER A 65 21.22 -11.44 -8.52
CA SER A 65 20.95 -10.60 -9.69
C SER A 65 19.47 -10.18 -9.82
N LEU A 66 18.57 -10.79 -9.05
CA LEU A 66 17.13 -10.55 -9.11
C LEU A 66 16.58 -10.15 -7.75
N THR A 67 15.37 -9.57 -7.74
CA THR A 67 14.61 -9.42 -6.50
C THR A 67 14.23 -10.79 -5.98
N VAL A 68 14.10 -10.93 -4.65
CA VAL A 68 13.72 -12.20 -4.01
C VAL A 68 12.47 -12.78 -4.64
N SER A 69 11.47 -11.93 -4.84
CA SER A 69 10.19 -12.35 -5.43
C SER A 69 10.31 -12.67 -6.91
N GLY A 70 11.25 -12.03 -7.63
CA GLY A 70 11.54 -12.32 -9.04
C GLY A 70 12.22 -13.66 -9.25
N SER A 71 13.06 -14.12 -8.30
CA SER A 71 13.75 -15.41 -8.37
C SER A 71 12.86 -16.62 -8.03
N LEU A 72 11.72 -16.40 -7.38
CA LEU A 72 10.87 -17.47 -6.87
C LEU A 72 9.78 -17.84 -7.87
N TRP A 73 9.46 -19.14 -7.94
CA TRP A 73 8.41 -19.65 -8.81
C TRP A 73 7.04 -19.13 -8.39
N VAL A 74 6.18 -18.85 -9.38
CA VAL A 74 4.76 -18.58 -9.12
C VAL A 74 4.06 -19.90 -8.82
N ASN A 75 3.21 -19.94 -7.80
CA ASN A 75 2.30 -21.06 -7.58
C ASN A 75 1.20 -21.00 -8.64
N THR A 76 1.30 -21.87 -9.65
CA THR A 76 0.38 -21.89 -10.80
C THR A 76 -1.02 -22.34 -10.40
N GLU A 77 -1.15 -23.22 -9.41
CA GLU A 77 -2.46 -23.71 -8.95
C GLU A 77 -3.32 -22.58 -8.37
N ILE A 78 -2.71 -21.71 -7.55
CA ILE A 78 -3.37 -20.50 -7.05
C ILE A 78 -3.54 -19.50 -8.21
N TRP A 79 -2.49 -19.27 -8.99
CA TRP A 79 -2.49 -18.28 -10.08
C TRP A 79 -3.63 -18.50 -11.06
N ASP A 80 -3.85 -19.74 -11.50
CA ASP A 80 -4.89 -20.12 -12.46
C ASP A 80 -6.30 -19.93 -11.90
N GLN A 81 -6.43 -19.92 -10.57
CA GLN A 81 -7.69 -19.66 -9.88
C GLN A 81 -7.92 -18.18 -9.57
N ILE A 82 -6.91 -17.32 -9.70
CA ILE A 82 -7.10 -15.87 -9.59
C ILE A 82 -7.93 -15.42 -10.80
N LEU A 83 -9.17 -14.98 -10.54
CA LEU A 83 -10.07 -14.45 -11.55
C LEU A 83 -9.47 -13.17 -12.14
N ASP A 84 -9.06 -13.27 -13.40
CA ASP A 84 -8.47 -12.17 -14.15
C ASP A 84 -9.54 -11.08 -14.44
N THR A 85 -9.20 -9.84 -14.12
CA THR A 85 -9.55 -8.61 -14.87
C THR A 85 -10.84 -7.82 -14.62
N ARG A 86 -12.06 -8.38 -14.49
CA ARG A 86 -13.26 -7.49 -14.47
C ARG A 86 -13.40 -6.59 -13.23
N GLN A 87 -12.92 -7.00 -12.06
CA GLN A 87 -13.08 -6.24 -10.81
C GLN A 87 -11.90 -5.31 -10.52
N GLU A 88 -10.69 -5.67 -10.95
CA GLU A 88 -9.50 -4.83 -10.81
C GLU A 88 -9.58 -3.59 -11.73
N GLU A 89 -10.14 -3.72 -12.93
CA GLU A 89 -10.38 -2.59 -13.86
C GLU A 89 -11.39 -1.59 -13.29
N GLU A 90 -12.54 -2.07 -12.79
CA GLU A 90 -13.55 -1.22 -12.16
C GLU A 90 -13.02 -0.52 -10.88
N GLU A 91 -12.14 -1.17 -10.12
CA GLU A 91 -11.57 -0.57 -8.90
C GLU A 91 -10.54 0.51 -9.22
N GLU A 92 -9.70 0.31 -10.22
CA GLU A 92 -8.75 1.31 -10.67
C GLU A 92 -9.44 2.51 -11.35
N GLU A 93 -10.52 2.27 -12.12
CA GLU A 93 -11.37 3.33 -12.66
C GLU A 93 -12.00 4.17 -11.53
N ARG A 94 -12.62 3.54 -10.52
CA ARG A 94 -13.18 4.25 -9.36
C ARG A 94 -12.12 5.01 -8.56
N LYS A 95 -10.91 4.45 -8.40
CA LYS A 95 -9.79 5.14 -7.74
C LYS A 95 -9.33 6.35 -8.54
N GLN A 96 -9.33 6.27 -9.86
CA GLN A 96 -8.97 7.38 -10.74
C GLN A 96 -10.01 8.50 -10.70
N GLU A 97 -11.30 8.17 -10.78
CA GLU A 97 -12.40 9.13 -10.65
C GLU A 97 -12.34 9.87 -9.30
N ARG A 98 -12.08 9.15 -8.20
CA ARG A 98 -11.94 9.75 -6.86
C ARG A 98 -10.74 10.69 -6.74
N LYS A 99 -9.59 10.31 -7.33
CA LYS A 99 -8.39 11.17 -7.39
C LYS A 99 -8.67 12.43 -8.22
N GLU A 100 -9.44 12.31 -9.29
CA GLU A 100 -9.82 13.43 -10.14
C GLU A 100 -10.78 14.41 -9.44
N ALA A 101 -11.83 13.92 -8.79
CA ALA A 101 -12.73 14.73 -8.00
C ALA A 101 -12.01 15.48 -6.86
N TYR A 102 -11.03 14.82 -6.23
CA TYR A 102 -10.17 15.46 -5.22
C TYR A 102 -9.31 16.59 -5.80
N ARG A 103 -8.74 16.42 -7.01
CA ARG A 103 -8.03 17.50 -7.71
C ARG A 103 -8.97 18.66 -8.06
N GLN A 104 -10.15 18.36 -8.60
CA GLN A 104 -11.12 19.39 -9.01
C GLN A 104 -11.67 20.19 -7.82
N THR A 105 -11.91 19.57 -6.67
CA THR A 105 -12.35 20.26 -5.44
C THR A 105 -11.26 21.17 -4.86
N GLN A 106 -9.98 20.79 -4.93
CA GLN A 106 -8.86 21.66 -4.55
C GLN A 106 -8.73 22.88 -5.48
N THR A 107 -8.81 22.67 -6.80
CA THR A 107 -8.75 23.75 -7.79
C THR A 107 -9.96 24.69 -7.66
N THR A 108 -11.17 24.15 -7.43
CA THR A 108 -12.38 24.95 -7.26
C THR A 108 -12.35 25.76 -5.96
N THR A 109 -11.79 25.22 -4.87
CA THR A 109 -11.60 25.96 -3.60
C THR A 109 -10.59 27.10 -3.74
N GLN A 110 -9.63 27.00 -4.67
CA GLN A 110 -8.69 28.08 -4.99
C GLN A 110 -9.32 29.22 -5.81
N TYR A 111 -10.31 28.96 -6.68
CA TYR A 111 -10.94 30.00 -7.52
C TYR A 111 -12.28 30.54 -6.98
N THR A 112 -12.91 29.87 -6.02
CA THR A 112 -14.16 30.35 -5.38
C THR A 112 -13.93 31.20 -4.14
N TRP A 113 -12.68 31.35 -3.67
CA TRP A 113 -12.38 32.31 -2.62
C TRP A 113 -12.26 33.71 -3.21
N SER A 114 -13.40 34.29 -3.59
CA SER A 114 -13.56 35.73 -3.77
C SER A 114 -13.64 36.39 -2.39
N PRO A 115 -12.67 37.22 -1.97
CA PRO A 115 -12.84 38.06 -0.80
C PRO A 115 -13.60 39.32 -1.23
N SER A 116 -14.89 39.38 -0.92
CA SER A 116 -15.62 40.65 -0.81
C SER A 116 -16.63 40.47 0.33
N ARG A 117 -16.49 41.06 1.53
CA ARG A 117 -15.67 42.18 2.00
C ARG A 117 -15.28 41.91 3.46
N HIS A 118 -13.98 42.06 3.74
CA HIS A 118 -13.25 42.05 5.02
C HIS A 118 -13.32 40.82 5.95
N CYS A 119 -12.13 40.38 6.35
CA CYS A 119 -11.75 39.08 6.89
C CYS A 119 -11.75 39.02 8.42
N ASP A 120 -12.36 37.99 9.02
CA ASP A 120 -12.21 37.71 10.46
C ASP A 120 -12.32 36.22 10.81
N LEU A 121 -11.21 35.49 10.66
CA LEU A 121 -10.96 34.36 11.53
C LEU A 121 -9.44 34.19 11.77
N ARG A 122 -8.87 35.11 12.56
CA ARG A 122 -7.59 34.89 13.22
C ARG A 122 -7.79 34.74 14.72
N LEU A 123 -7.34 33.58 15.22
CA LEU A 123 -6.52 33.49 16.43
C LEU A 123 -7.15 34.10 17.68
N LYS A 124 -8.16 33.40 18.20
CA LYS A 124 -8.91 33.77 19.39
C LYS A 124 -8.14 33.66 20.73
N LEU A 125 -6.81 33.80 20.81
CA LEU A 125 -6.18 33.72 22.16
C LEU A 125 -4.77 34.30 22.40
N ARG A 126 -4.31 35.39 21.79
CA ARG A 126 -3.01 35.95 22.29
C ARG A 126 -2.77 37.44 22.27
N ASN A 127 -3.58 38.24 21.58
CA ASN A 127 -3.30 39.68 21.45
C ASN A 127 -4.25 40.59 22.23
N PHE A 128 -5.29 40.03 22.87
CA PHE A 128 -6.21 40.78 23.74
C PHE A 128 -5.53 41.34 25.00
N LEU A 129 -4.41 40.75 25.45
CA LEU A 129 -3.73 41.15 26.68
C LEU A 129 -2.58 42.15 26.50
N ARG A 130 -2.25 42.57 25.27
CA ARG A 130 -1.07 43.42 25.04
C ARG A 130 -1.38 44.93 24.94
N ARG A 131 -2.66 45.31 24.85
CA ARG A 131 -3.08 46.71 24.59
C ARG A 131 -3.63 47.47 25.79
N ILE A 132 -3.62 46.89 26.99
CA ILE A 132 -4.12 47.55 28.22
C ILE A 132 -3.01 48.33 28.98
N LYS A 133 -1.71 48.19 28.63
CA LYS A 133 -0.61 48.68 29.48
C LYS A 133 0.09 50.00 29.09
N HIS A 134 -0.37 50.78 28.12
CA HIS A 134 0.35 52.04 27.78
C HIS A 134 -0.55 53.25 27.46
N ASN A 135 -1.64 53.42 28.21
CA ASN A 135 -2.29 54.71 28.39
C ASN A 135 -2.27 55.10 29.87
N VAL A 136 -1.08 55.29 30.42
CA VAL A 136 -0.85 55.98 31.69
C VAL A 136 0.38 56.87 31.53
N LEU A 137 0.12 58.18 31.65
CA LEU A 137 1.00 59.36 31.69
C LEU A 137 1.54 59.85 30.35
#